data_AF-A0A497BIZ9-F1
#
_entry.id   AF-A0A497BIZ9-F1
#
_cell.length_a   1.000
_cell.length_b   1.000
_cell.length_c   1.000
_cell.angle_alpha   90.00
_cell.angle_beta   90.00
_cell.angle_gamma   90.00
#
_symmetry.space_group_name_H-M   'P 1'
#
loop_
_entity.id
_entity.type
_entity.pdbx_description
1 polymer ?
#
loop_
_entity_poly.entity_id
_entity_poly.type
_entity_poly.pdbx_seq_one_letter_code
_entity_poly.pdbx_strand_id
1 'polypeptide(L)'
;MKTVDAIILGMQAGGLPSDYWATPDGEFPELESTRLVIQRNGQSVWEHTMSVIDLITPKNPITLLSGLFHDLGKCDVQPMDDPSLPRFPGHAIGSANIAEAKLTEWQASPDIIDRVVRLITMHMYDVGNAAREKTIRKFVADVGPTNIDNWFALRIADSRSYAAQQQYRSHFIEPFRTLVTSYLSQQPGTDQPTFETHGNAGGMQIEGGEAS
;
A
#
# COMPACT_ATOMS: atom_id res chain seq x y z
N MET A 1 9.37 17.96 -13.94
CA MET A 1 8.63 17.15 -12.95
C MET A 1 8.35 15.80 -13.58
N LYS A 2 8.65 14.70 -12.91
CA LYS A 2 8.37 13.35 -13.43
C LYS A 2 6.86 13.07 -13.35
N THR A 3 6.33 12.37 -14.34
CA THR A 3 4.94 11.87 -14.33
C THR A 3 4.91 10.45 -13.77
N VAL A 4 3.77 10.06 -13.20
CA VAL A 4 3.56 8.70 -12.69
C VAL A 4 3.75 7.66 -13.80
N ASP A 5 3.36 7.96 -15.04
CA ASP A 5 3.50 7.06 -16.19
C ASP A 5 4.98 6.78 -16.51
N ALA A 6 5.83 7.79 -16.47
CA ALA A 6 7.26 7.62 -16.70
C ALA A 6 7.91 6.75 -15.60
N ILE A 7 7.44 6.91 -14.35
CA ILE A 7 7.90 6.12 -13.20
C ILE A 7 7.47 4.66 -13.35
N ILE A 8 6.19 4.42 -13.69
CA ILE A 8 5.66 3.07 -13.94
C ILE A 8 6.43 2.38 -15.06
N LEU A 9 6.63 3.05 -16.20
CA LEU A 9 7.39 2.52 -17.33
C LEU A 9 8.82 2.16 -16.92
N GLY A 10 9.48 3.03 -16.14
CA GLY A 10 10.80 2.78 -15.59
C GLY A 10 10.87 1.50 -14.76
N MET A 11 9.96 1.33 -13.80
CA MET A 11 9.90 0.13 -12.94
C MET A 11 9.53 -1.15 -13.73
N GLN A 12 8.82 -1.03 -14.84
CA GLN A 12 8.41 -2.17 -15.67
C GLN A 12 9.43 -2.55 -16.74
N ALA A 13 10.40 -1.70 -17.05
CA ALA A 13 11.35 -1.89 -18.15
C ALA A 13 12.35 -3.04 -17.86
N GLY A 14 12.03 -4.27 -18.28
CA GLY A 14 12.95 -5.39 -18.56
C GLY A 14 13.87 -5.96 -17.45
N GLY A 15 14.22 -5.18 -16.42
CA GLY A 15 15.11 -5.50 -15.30
C GLY A 15 14.36 -5.55 -13.97
N LEU A 16 15.04 -5.26 -12.85
CA LEU A 16 14.38 -5.17 -11.55
C LEU A 16 13.73 -3.79 -11.37
N PRO A 17 12.50 -3.69 -10.83
CA PRO A 17 11.89 -2.41 -10.49
C PRO A 17 12.78 -1.48 -9.65
N SER A 18 13.59 -2.04 -8.75
CA SER A 18 14.53 -1.27 -7.92
C SER A 18 15.66 -0.60 -8.71
N ASP A 19 16.04 -1.12 -9.87
CA ASP A 19 17.10 -0.54 -10.72
C ASP A 19 16.77 0.90 -11.12
N TYR A 20 15.47 1.22 -11.30
CA TYR A 20 15.01 2.57 -11.61
C TYR A 20 15.34 3.57 -10.50
N TRP A 21 15.21 3.16 -9.24
CA TRP A 21 15.42 3.99 -8.05
C TRP A 21 16.88 4.05 -7.60
N ALA A 22 17.75 3.23 -8.18
CA ALA A 22 19.20 3.29 -7.94
C ALA A 22 19.90 4.39 -8.76
N THR A 23 19.18 5.06 -9.67
CA THR A 23 19.74 6.10 -10.54
C THR A 23 19.63 7.50 -9.91
N PRO A 24 20.56 8.44 -10.22
CA PRO A 24 20.43 9.86 -9.84
C PRO A 24 19.14 10.49 -10.38
N ASP A 25 18.67 9.97 -11.51
CA ASP A 25 17.32 10.07 -12.06
C ASP A 25 16.25 10.13 -10.98
N GLY A 26 16.31 9.20 -10.04
CA GLY A 26 15.31 8.78 -9.06
C GLY A 26 14.93 9.74 -7.94
N GLU A 27 15.20 11.05 -8.03
CA GLU A 27 14.95 12.01 -6.94
C GLU A 27 13.56 11.85 -6.31
N PHE A 28 13.53 11.26 -5.11
CA PHE A 28 12.35 11.07 -4.29
C PHE A 28 12.79 11.16 -2.82
N PRO A 29 12.86 12.38 -2.25
CA PRO A 29 13.45 12.62 -0.94
C PRO A 29 12.83 11.79 0.20
N GLU A 30 11.51 11.58 0.18
CA GLU A 30 10.80 10.78 1.18
C GLU A 30 11.19 9.28 1.12
N LEU A 31 11.51 8.77 -0.07
CA LEU A 31 12.08 7.44 -0.22
C LEU A 31 13.55 7.44 0.25
N GLU A 32 14.35 8.43 -0.14
CA GLU A 32 15.76 8.53 0.27
C GLU A 32 15.94 8.60 1.80
N SER A 33 15.05 9.29 2.52
CA SER A 33 15.11 9.34 4.00
C SER A 33 14.95 7.97 4.66
N THR A 34 14.33 7.00 4.00
CA THR A 34 14.14 5.64 4.53
C THR A 34 15.43 4.85 4.67
N ARG A 35 16.54 5.28 4.04
CA ARG A 35 17.86 4.65 4.18
C ARG A 35 18.39 4.68 5.61
N LEU A 36 17.96 5.66 6.40
CA LEU A 36 18.40 5.86 7.78
C LEU A 36 17.46 5.20 8.81
N VAL A 37 16.31 4.68 8.37
CA VAL A 37 15.32 4.04 9.24
C VAL A 37 15.57 2.54 9.26
N ILE A 38 16.12 2.03 10.38
CA ILE A 38 16.45 0.62 10.53
C ILE A 38 15.28 -0.15 11.16
N GLN A 39 14.96 -1.29 10.56
CA GLN A 39 13.92 -2.19 11.03
C GLN A 39 14.48 -3.24 11.99
N ARG A 40 13.60 -3.97 12.67
CA ARG A 40 13.97 -4.98 13.68
C ARG A 40 14.90 -6.07 13.15
N ASN A 41 14.83 -6.39 11.86
CA ASN A 41 15.69 -7.39 11.24
C ASN A 41 17.06 -6.84 10.78
N GLY A 42 17.37 -5.58 11.09
CA GLY A 42 18.62 -4.91 10.74
C GLY A 42 18.68 -4.33 9.33
N GLN A 43 17.65 -4.53 8.49
CA GLN A 43 17.56 -3.88 7.18
C GLN A 43 17.02 -2.45 7.32
N SER A 44 17.48 -1.55 6.47
CA SER A 44 16.81 -0.26 6.29
C SER A 44 15.44 -0.41 5.65
N VAL A 45 14.55 0.56 5.85
CA VAL A 45 13.27 0.63 5.15
C VAL A 45 13.49 0.77 3.63
N TRP A 46 14.56 1.43 3.19
CA TRP A 46 14.96 1.48 1.78
C TRP A 46 15.19 0.07 1.20
N GLU A 47 16.10 -0.70 1.81
CA GLU A 47 16.48 -2.03 1.31
C GLU A 47 15.28 -2.98 1.26
N HIS A 48 14.44 -2.93 2.30
CA HIS A 48 13.17 -3.65 2.33
C HIS A 48 12.26 -3.24 1.18
N THR A 49 12.02 -1.94 1.00
CA THR A 49 11.14 -1.41 -0.06
C THR A 49 11.61 -1.84 -1.44
N MET A 50 12.91 -1.74 -1.73
CA MET A 50 13.50 -2.21 -2.98
C MET A 50 13.29 -3.71 -3.18
N SER A 51 13.52 -4.52 -2.14
CA SER A 51 13.28 -5.97 -2.20
C SER A 51 11.79 -6.29 -2.45
N VAL A 52 10.87 -5.54 -1.85
CA VAL A 52 9.42 -5.73 -2.02
C VAL A 52 9.00 -5.47 -3.47
N ILE A 53 9.40 -4.32 -4.05
CA ILE A 53 9.03 -4.01 -5.44
C ILE A 53 9.62 -5.01 -6.45
N ASP A 54 10.80 -5.56 -6.17
CA ASP A 54 11.43 -6.59 -7.00
C ASP A 54 10.72 -7.95 -6.93
N LEU A 55 10.09 -8.24 -5.78
CA LEU A 55 9.35 -9.49 -5.55
C LEU A 55 7.89 -9.43 -6.02
N ILE A 56 7.37 -8.24 -6.38
CA ILE A 56 6.01 -8.07 -6.87
C ILE A 56 5.85 -8.74 -8.25
N THR A 57 4.94 -9.70 -8.32
CA THR A 57 4.55 -10.38 -9.56
C THR A 57 3.04 -10.61 -9.61
N PRO A 58 2.34 -10.26 -10.71
CA PRO A 58 2.87 -9.55 -11.88
C PRO A 58 3.29 -8.11 -11.53
N LYS A 59 4.09 -7.48 -12.40
CA LYS A 59 4.51 -6.06 -12.30
C LYS A 59 3.35 -5.10 -12.58
N ASN A 60 2.26 -5.24 -11.85
CA ASN A 60 1.09 -4.38 -11.96
C ASN A 60 1.44 -2.97 -11.44
N PRO A 61 1.11 -1.88 -12.17
CA PRO A 61 1.46 -0.52 -11.77
C PRO A 61 0.97 -0.15 -10.37
N ILE A 62 -0.28 -0.49 -10.03
CA ILE A 62 -0.89 -0.19 -8.74
C ILE A 62 -0.15 -0.92 -7.62
N THR A 63 0.19 -2.20 -7.80
CA THR A 63 0.94 -2.96 -6.80
C THR A 63 2.36 -2.42 -6.63
N LEU A 64 3.05 -2.09 -7.72
CA LEU A 64 4.41 -1.54 -7.67
C LEU A 64 4.46 -0.20 -6.94
N LEU A 65 3.54 0.72 -7.27
CA LEU A 65 3.41 1.98 -6.52
C LEU A 65 3.08 1.70 -5.05
N SER A 66 2.13 0.82 -4.75
CA SER A 66 1.81 0.47 -3.36
C SER A 66 3.03 -0.09 -2.61
N GLY A 67 3.82 -0.95 -3.25
CA GLY A 67 5.06 -1.49 -2.68
C GLY A 67 6.12 -0.40 -2.44
N LEU A 68 6.28 0.54 -3.36
CA LEU A 68 7.20 1.67 -3.23
C LEU A 68 6.86 2.56 -2.02
N PHE A 69 5.58 2.76 -1.74
CA PHE A 69 5.11 3.69 -0.73
C PHE A 69 4.77 3.05 0.63
N HIS A 70 4.58 1.73 0.71
CA HIS A 70 3.87 1.09 1.84
C HIS A 70 4.42 1.42 3.24
N ASP A 71 5.73 1.63 3.35
CA ASP A 71 6.45 1.81 4.61
C ASP A 71 7.07 3.19 4.81
N LEU A 72 6.86 4.15 3.90
CA LEU A 72 7.50 5.47 4.00
C LEU A 72 7.13 6.23 5.28
N GLY A 73 5.91 6.03 5.79
CA GLY A 73 5.44 6.62 7.04
C GLY A 73 6.22 6.18 8.27
N LYS A 74 7.10 5.17 8.17
CA LYS A 74 8.03 4.81 9.26
C LYS A 74 9.03 5.94 9.56
N CYS A 75 9.32 6.83 8.61
CA CYS A 75 10.21 7.98 8.83
C CYS A 75 9.66 8.99 9.84
N ASP A 76 8.33 9.11 9.93
CA ASP A 76 7.66 10.09 10.80
C ASP A 76 7.37 9.56 12.20
N VAL A 77 7.73 8.29 12.47
CA VAL A 77 7.46 7.65 13.76
C VAL A 77 8.72 7.64 14.60
N GLN A 78 8.68 8.38 15.72
CA GLN A 78 9.70 8.27 16.76
C GLN A 78 9.65 6.85 17.37
N PRO A 79 10.77 6.11 17.45
CA PRO A 79 10.81 4.80 18.09
C PRO A 79 10.39 4.94 19.57
N MET A 80 9.25 4.36 19.95
CA MET A 80 8.88 4.29 21.36
C MET A 80 9.69 3.21 22.09
N ASP A 81 10.09 3.56 23.33
CA ASP A 81 10.46 2.73 24.47
C ASP A 81 11.72 1.84 24.38
N ASP A 82 12.15 1.40 23.18
CA ASP A 82 13.37 0.59 23.02
C ASP A 82 13.95 0.69 21.59
N PRO A 83 15.13 1.32 21.40
CA PRO A 83 15.81 1.39 20.11
C PRO A 83 16.13 0.02 19.49
N SER A 84 16.17 -1.04 20.31
CA SER A 84 16.45 -2.41 19.85
C SER A 84 15.22 -3.13 19.27
N LEU A 85 14.01 -2.60 19.48
CA LEU A 85 12.74 -3.18 19.02
C LEU A 85 11.78 -2.10 18.47
N PRO A 86 12.17 -1.38 17.40
CA PRO A 86 11.37 -0.30 16.85
C PRO A 86 9.99 -0.81 16.42
N ARG A 87 8.94 -0.18 16.92
CA ARG A 87 7.56 -0.34 16.45
C ARG A 87 7.13 0.95 15.79
N PHE A 88 6.38 0.83 14.69
CA PHE A 88 5.91 1.96 13.90
C PHE A 88 4.38 2.07 13.94
N PRO A 89 3.75 2.41 15.07
CA PRO A 89 2.30 2.57 15.13
C PRO A 89 1.84 3.65 14.14
N GLY A 90 0.77 3.38 13.39
CA GLY A 90 0.18 4.34 12.46
C GLY A 90 0.95 4.55 11.14
N HIS A 91 2.08 3.87 10.91
CA HIS A 91 2.88 4.08 9.68
C HIS A 91 2.07 3.86 8.41
N ALA A 92 1.13 2.91 8.37
CA ALA A 92 0.30 2.68 7.20
C ALA A 92 -0.50 3.92 6.77
N ILE A 93 -1.00 4.71 7.74
CA ILE A 93 -1.70 5.97 7.45
C ILE A 93 -0.70 7.06 7.03
N GLY A 94 0.45 7.15 7.69
CA GLY A 94 1.52 8.07 7.29
C GLY A 94 1.99 7.83 5.85
N SER A 95 2.25 6.57 5.51
CA SER A 95 2.61 6.11 4.16
C SER A 95 1.54 6.44 3.13
N ALA A 96 0.26 6.26 3.48
CA ALA A 96 -0.85 6.59 2.61
C ALA A 96 -0.94 8.10 2.31
N ASN A 97 -0.75 8.95 3.33
CA ASN A 97 -0.73 10.41 3.17
C ASN A 97 0.46 10.86 2.29
N ILE A 98 1.64 10.28 2.49
CA ILE A 98 2.82 10.54 1.64
C ILE A 98 2.53 10.13 0.20
N ALA A 99 1.91 8.96 -0.01
CA ALA A 99 1.55 8.47 -1.33
C ALA A 99 0.54 9.39 -2.04
N GLU A 100 -0.51 9.82 -1.35
CA GLU A 100 -1.52 10.74 -1.91
C GLU A 100 -0.88 12.05 -2.38
N ALA A 101 -0.08 12.68 -1.53
CA ALA A 101 0.61 13.93 -1.87
C ALA A 101 1.56 13.73 -3.05
N LYS A 102 2.41 12.71 -3.01
CA LYS A 102 3.43 12.49 -4.04
C LYS A 102 2.83 12.06 -5.38
N LEU A 103 1.81 11.21 -5.38
CA LEU A 103 1.12 10.80 -6.61
C LEU A 103 0.35 11.96 -7.24
N THR A 104 -0.19 12.87 -6.42
CA THR A 104 -0.79 14.13 -6.90
C THR A 104 0.26 15.00 -7.59
N GLU A 105 1.44 15.17 -6.97
CA GLU A 105 2.58 15.87 -7.59
C GLU A 105 3.02 15.20 -8.91
N TRP A 106 3.03 13.87 -8.97
CA TRP A 106 3.34 13.11 -10.18
C TRP A 106 2.18 13.03 -11.19
N GLN A 107 1.10 13.79 -10.97
CA GLN A 107 -0.05 13.89 -11.88
C GLN A 107 -0.75 12.55 -12.11
N ALA A 108 -0.75 11.66 -11.12
CA ALA A 108 -1.52 10.44 -11.19
C ALA A 108 -3.03 10.72 -11.23
N SER A 109 -3.78 9.84 -11.90
CA SER A 109 -5.23 9.95 -11.92
C SER A 109 -5.81 9.70 -10.51
N PRO A 110 -6.99 10.26 -10.19
CA PRO A 110 -7.67 9.97 -8.92
C PRO A 110 -7.89 8.47 -8.67
N ASP A 111 -8.11 7.67 -9.73
CA ASP A 111 -8.23 6.21 -9.63
C ASP A 111 -6.92 5.56 -9.15
N ILE A 112 -5.77 5.94 -9.71
CA ILE A 112 -4.47 5.41 -9.27
C ILE A 112 -4.23 5.77 -7.80
N ILE A 113 -4.51 7.03 -7.42
CA ILE A 113 -4.30 7.54 -6.06
C ILE A 113 -5.16 6.74 -5.07
N ASP A 114 -6.47 6.65 -5.28
CA ASP A 114 -7.40 5.92 -4.38
C ASP A 114 -6.97 4.46 -4.21
N ARG A 115 -6.65 3.77 -5.31
CA ARG A 115 -6.28 2.35 -5.26
C ARG A 115 -4.97 2.12 -4.51
N VAL A 116 -3.95 2.97 -4.75
CA VAL A 116 -2.67 2.87 -4.05
C VAL A 116 -2.83 3.19 -2.56
N VAL A 117 -3.55 4.26 -2.22
CA VAL A 117 -3.84 4.66 -0.83
C VAL A 117 -4.56 3.56 -0.04
N ARG A 118 -5.57 2.91 -0.64
CA ARG A 118 -6.27 1.78 -0.02
C ARG A 118 -5.36 0.60 0.27
N LEU A 119 -4.54 0.22 -0.71
CA LEU A 119 -3.60 -0.90 -0.57
C LEU A 119 -2.57 -0.65 0.52
N ILE A 120 -2.00 0.56 0.56
CA ILE A 120 -1.06 0.97 1.60
C ILE A 120 -1.75 0.99 2.96
N THR A 121 -2.93 1.58 3.09
CA THR A 121 -3.65 1.63 4.37
C THR A 121 -3.91 0.23 4.94
N MET A 122 -4.19 -0.73 4.05
CA MET A 122 -4.54 -2.10 4.43
C MET A 122 -3.35 -3.08 4.42
N HIS A 123 -2.11 -2.65 4.13
CA HIS A 123 -1.00 -3.59 3.88
C HIS A 123 -0.61 -4.44 5.11
N MET A 124 -0.85 -3.92 6.32
CA MET A 124 -0.61 -4.61 7.60
C MET A 124 -1.83 -5.37 8.14
N TYR A 125 -2.89 -5.53 7.34
CA TYR A 125 -4.11 -6.20 7.79
C TYR A 125 -3.84 -7.59 8.37
N ASP A 126 -4.36 -7.84 9.58
CA ASP A 126 -4.16 -9.09 10.31
C ASP A 126 -5.03 -10.22 9.74
N VAL A 127 -4.42 -11.01 8.87
CA VAL A 127 -5.05 -12.18 8.24
C VAL A 127 -5.26 -13.35 9.19
N GLY A 128 -4.50 -13.44 10.30
CA GLY A 128 -4.54 -14.59 11.20
C GLY A 128 -5.86 -14.73 11.95
N ASN A 129 -6.58 -13.62 12.13
CA ASN A 129 -7.85 -13.57 12.85
C ASN A 129 -9.07 -13.31 11.94
N ALA A 130 -8.88 -13.33 10.62
CA ALA A 130 -9.86 -12.86 9.64
C ALA A 130 -10.78 -13.94 9.04
N ALA A 131 -11.17 -14.96 9.81
CA ALA A 131 -11.93 -16.10 9.30
C ALA A 131 -13.46 -15.89 9.21
N ARG A 132 -14.01 -14.85 9.83
CA ARG A 132 -15.46 -14.60 9.87
C ARG A 132 -15.91 -13.85 8.61
N GLU A 133 -17.06 -14.24 8.05
CA GLU A 133 -17.62 -13.61 6.84
C GLU A 133 -17.79 -12.09 6.96
N LYS A 134 -18.29 -11.58 8.10
CA LYS A 134 -18.39 -10.14 8.36
C LYS A 134 -17.04 -9.43 8.22
N THR A 135 -15.97 -10.07 8.68
CA THR A 135 -14.62 -9.53 8.63
C THR A 135 -14.08 -9.57 7.20
N ILE A 136 -14.31 -10.67 6.47
CA ILE A 136 -13.94 -10.81 5.05
C ILE A 136 -14.65 -9.74 4.20
N ARG A 137 -15.96 -9.55 4.40
CA ARG A 137 -16.73 -8.51 3.71
C ARG A 137 -16.14 -7.13 3.96
N LYS A 138 -15.82 -6.80 5.22
CA LYS A 138 -15.21 -5.52 5.57
C LYS A 138 -13.85 -5.36 4.89
N PHE A 139 -13.00 -6.38 4.93
CA PHE A 139 -11.72 -6.40 4.24
C PHE A 139 -11.87 -6.12 2.74
N VAL A 140 -12.79 -6.81 2.06
CA VAL A 140 -13.05 -6.61 0.63
C VAL A 140 -13.52 -5.17 0.34
N ALA A 141 -14.39 -4.62 1.18
CA ALA A 141 -14.87 -3.25 1.03
C ALA A 141 -13.75 -2.20 1.26
N ASP A 142 -12.91 -2.41 2.27
CA ASP A 142 -11.82 -1.49 2.61
C ASP A 142 -10.72 -1.50 1.53
N VAL A 143 -10.31 -2.69 1.07
CA VAL A 143 -9.31 -2.86 -0.01
C VAL A 143 -9.86 -2.44 -1.38
N GLY A 144 -11.15 -2.68 -1.61
CA GLY A 144 -11.80 -2.55 -2.91
C GLY A 144 -11.76 -3.87 -3.70
N PRO A 145 -12.88 -4.33 -4.28
CA PRO A 145 -12.99 -5.65 -4.90
C PRO A 145 -12.03 -5.83 -6.09
N THR A 146 -11.73 -4.77 -6.83
CA THR A 146 -10.80 -4.78 -7.97
C THR A 146 -9.32 -4.81 -7.57
N ASN A 147 -9.01 -4.58 -6.29
CA ASN A 147 -7.64 -4.52 -5.76
C ASN A 147 -7.25 -5.78 -4.97
N ILE A 148 -8.13 -6.78 -4.85
CA ILE A 148 -7.89 -7.95 -3.99
C ILE A 148 -6.63 -8.70 -4.40
N ASP A 149 -6.44 -8.96 -5.69
CA ASP A 149 -5.23 -9.61 -6.18
C ASP A 149 -3.99 -8.72 -6.02
N ASN A 150 -4.12 -7.39 -6.17
CA ASN A 150 -3.04 -6.45 -5.91
C ASN A 150 -2.60 -6.51 -4.43
N TRP A 151 -3.56 -6.56 -3.49
CA TRP A 151 -3.29 -6.67 -2.07
C TRP A 151 -2.56 -7.97 -1.72
N PHE A 152 -3.01 -9.10 -2.27
CA PHE A 152 -2.32 -10.37 -2.05
C PHE A 152 -0.91 -10.38 -2.65
N ALA A 153 -0.73 -9.81 -3.85
CA ALA A 153 0.60 -9.68 -4.46
C ALA A 153 1.54 -8.83 -3.60
N LEU A 154 1.06 -7.69 -3.09
CA LEU A 154 1.80 -6.84 -2.16
C LEU A 154 2.16 -7.58 -0.87
N ARG A 155 1.17 -8.20 -0.21
CA ARG A 155 1.39 -8.91 1.06
C ARG A 155 2.36 -10.09 0.91
N ILE A 156 2.30 -10.80 -0.21
CA ILE A 156 3.23 -11.89 -0.52
C ILE A 156 4.64 -11.33 -0.70
N ALA A 157 4.83 -10.26 -1.47
CA ALA A 157 6.13 -9.65 -1.68
C ALA A 157 6.74 -9.11 -0.38
N ASP A 158 5.94 -8.38 0.41
CA ASP A 158 6.31 -7.85 1.74
C ASP A 158 6.72 -8.96 2.71
N SER A 159 5.98 -10.07 2.77
CA SER A 159 6.39 -11.19 3.61
C SER A 159 7.68 -11.87 3.12
N ARG A 160 7.90 -11.93 1.79
CA ARG A 160 9.05 -12.64 1.20
C ARG A 160 10.35 -11.87 1.27
N SER A 161 10.32 -10.55 1.43
CA SER A 161 11.54 -9.76 1.63
C SER A 161 12.22 -10.09 2.96
N TYR A 162 11.47 -10.64 3.93
CA TYR A 162 12.00 -11.14 5.19
C TYR A 162 12.38 -12.63 5.11
N ALA A 163 13.67 -12.95 5.22
CA ALA A 163 14.17 -14.33 5.18
C ALA A 163 13.52 -15.28 6.21
N ALA A 164 13.09 -14.75 7.37
CA ALA A 164 12.45 -15.51 8.44
C ALA A 164 10.98 -15.86 8.16
N GLN A 165 10.35 -15.30 7.13
CA GLN A 165 8.92 -15.44 6.87
C GLN A 165 8.57 -16.39 5.71
N GLN A 166 9.48 -17.30 5.34
CA GLN A 166 9.27 -18.26 4.24
C GLN A 166 7.95 -19.05 4.34
N GLN A 167 7.52 -19.36 5.57
CA GLN A 167 6.30 -20.10 5.85
C GLN A 167 5.06 -19.22 6.04
N TYR A 168 5.20 -17.90 6.20
CA TYR A 168 4.08 -17.00 6.49
C TYR A 168 3.01 -17.03 5.40
N ARG A 169 3.46 -17.08 4.13
CA ARG A 169 2.56 -17.18 2.98
C ARG A 169 1.65 -18.41 3.05
N SER A 170 2.22 -19.61 3.24
CA SER A 170 1.44 -20.85 3.22
C SER A 170 0.54 -21.01 4.45
N HIS A 171 0.96 -20.50 5.61
CA HIS A 171 0.21 -20.64 6.86
C HIS A 171 -0.91 -19.61 7.02
N PHE A 172 -0.75 -18.41 6.47
CA PHE A 172 -1.67 -17.30 6.73
C PHE A 172 -2.25 -16.68 5.45
N ILE A 173 -1.41 -16.34 4.47
CA ILE A 173 -1.87 -15.60 3.28
C ILE A 173 -2.74 -16.49 2.37
N GLU A 174 -2.29 -17.69 2.02
CA GLU A 174 -3.02 -18.58 1.09
C GLU A 174 -4.37 -19.10 1.67
N PRO A 175 -4.46 -19.48 2.96
CA PRO A 175 -5.74 -19.81 3.57
C PRO A 175 -6.71 -18.62 3.54
N PHE A 176 -6.23 -17.41 3.87
CA PHE A 176 -7.06 -16.21 3.82
C PHE A 176 -7.50 -15.89 2.38
N ARG A 177 -6.61 -16.06 1.39
CA ARG A 177 -6.95 -15.91 -0.03
C ARG A 177 -8.06 -16.86 -0.45
N THR A 178 -8.01 -18.12 -0.03
CA THR A 178 -9.08 -19.09 -0.29
C THR A 178 -10.43 -18.61 0.26
N LEU A 179 -10.44 -18.10 1.49
CA LEU A 179 -11.67 -17.58 2.13
C LEU A 179 -12.23 -16.36 1.38
N VAL A 180 -11.38 -15.40 1.02
CA VAL A 180 -11.78 -14.21 0.27
C VAL A 180 -12.33 -14.59 -1.12
N THR A 181 -11.64 -15.48 -1.84
CA THR A 181 -12.10 -15.95 -3.16
C THR A 181 -13.42 -16.69 -3.07
N SER A 182 -13.61 -17.55 -2.06
CA SER A 182 -14.89 -18.22 -1.81
C SER A 182 -16.00 -17.23 -1.48
N TYR A 183 -15.71 -16.18 -0.71
CA TYR A 183 -16.68 -15.12 -0.42
C TYR A 183 -17.10 -14.37 -1.68
N LEU A 184 -16.14 -14.01 -2.54
CA LEU A 184 -16.38 -13.28 -3.79
C LEU A 184 -17.18 -14.11 -4.80
N SER A 185 -16.91 -15.41 -4.93
CA SER A 185 -17.62 -16.28 -5.88
C SER A 185 -19.08 -16.58 -5.48
N GLN A 186 -19.41 -16.42 -4.20
CA GLN A 186 -20.77 -16.58 -3.66
C GLN A 186 -21.60 -15.31 -3.77
N GLN A 187 -20.99 -14.15 -4.06
CA GLN A 187 -21.77 -12.94 -4.28
C GLN A 187 -22.51 -13.05 -5.62
N PRO A 188 -23.80 -12.66 -5.68
CA PRO A 188 -24.47 -12.52 -6.97
C PRO A 188 -23.64 -11.56 -7.84
N GLY A 189 -23.56 -11.86 -9.14
CA GLY A 189 -22.91 -10.99 -10.13
C GLY A 189 -23.57 -9.63 -10.12
N THR A 190 -23.08 -8.76 -9.25
CA THR A 190 -23.57 -7.42 -9.08
C THR A 190 -22.75 -6.59 -10.05
N ASP A 191 -23.45 -5.94 -10.98
CA ASP A 191 -22.91 -4.78 -11.65
C ASP A 191 -22.23 -3.93 -10.58
N GLN A 192 -20.92 -3.79 -10.72
CA GLN A 192 -20.11 -2.98 -9.82
C GLN A 192 -20.76 -1.60 -9.76
N PRO A 193 -20.97 -1.00 -8.58
CA PRO A 193 -21.45 0.37 -8.53
C PRO A 193 -20.51 1.22 -9.37
N THR A 194 -21.01 1.75 -10.48
CA THR A 194 -20.32 2.83 -11.17
C THR A 194 -20.31 3.99 -10.20
N PHE A 195 -19.16 4.24 -9.58
CA PHE A 195 -18.94 5.45 -8.83
C PHE A 195 -18.91 6.59 -9.84
N GLU A 196 -20.06 7.24 -10.05
CA GLU A 196 -20.09 8.54 -10.70
C GLU A 196 -19.18 9.46 -9.88
N THR A 197 -18.11 9.91 -10.51
CA THR A 197 -17.25 10.96 -9.97
C THR A 197 -18.04 12.26 -10.02
N HIS A 198 -18.89 12.49 -9.01
CA HIS A 198 -19.40 13.82 -8.75
C HIS A 198 -18.24 14.67 -8.23
N GLY A 199 -17.54 15.31 -9.16
CA GLY A 199 -16.79 16.50 -8.86
C GLY A 199 -17.74 17.53 -8.29
N ASN A 200 -17.60 17.84 -7.00
CA ASN A 200 -17.93 19.17 -6.53
C ASN A 200 -17.05 19.55 -5.36
N ALA A 201 -16.10 20.45 -5.65
CA ALA A 201 -15.50 21.32 -4.66
C ALA A 201 -16.62 22.20 -4.07
N GLY A 202 -16.90 22.05 -2.78
CA GLY A 202 -17.89 22.86 -2.08
C GLY A 202 -17.54 22.92 -0.61
N GLY A 203 -16.96 24.05 -0.20
CA GLY A 203 -16.50 24.28 1.17
C GLY A 203 -17.61 24.15 2.19
N MET A 204 -17.25 23.57 3.34
CA MET A 204 -18.11 23.48 4.50
C MET A 204 -18.24 24.86 5.15
N GLN A 205 -19.34 25.56 4.89
CA GLN A 205 -19.79 26.69 5.71
C GLN A 205 -20.55 26.14 6.92
N ILE A 206 -20.07 26.51 8.10
CA ILE A 206 -20.76 26.33 9.39
C ILE A 206 -21.50 27.64 9.70
N GLU A 207 -22.80 27.68 9.42
CA GLU A 207 -23.69 28.68 9.99
C GLU A 207 -24.14 28.20 11.37
N GLY A 208 -23.54 28.77 12.42
CA GLY A 208 -24.05 28.69 13.79
C GLY A 208 -25.10 29.77 13.98
N GLY A 209 -26.37 29.38 14.00
CA GLY A 209 -27.49 30.26 14.33
C GLY A 209 -27.50 30.67 15.80
N GLU A 210 -27.75 31.96 16.04
CA GLU A 210 -28.30 32.44 17.30
C GLU A 210 -29.80 32.09 17.37
N ALA A 211 -30.26 31.66 18.55
CA ALA A 211 -31.35 32.29 19.31
C ALA A 211 -32.04 31.29 20.25
N SER A 212 -31.78 31.42 21.56
CA SER A 212 -32.77 31.78 22.60
C SER A 212 -32.19 31.53 24.00
#